data_AF-X6EU01-F1
#
_entry.id   AF-X6EU01-F1
#
_cell.length_a   1.000
_cell.length_b   1.000
_cell.length_c   1.000
_cell.angle_alpha   90.00
_cell.angle_beta   90.00
_cell.angle_gamma   90.00
#
_symmetry.space_group_name_H-M   'P 1'
#
loop_
_entity.id
_entity.type
_entity.pdbx_description
1 polymer ?
#
loop_
_entity_poly.entity_id
_entity_poly.type
_entity_poly.pdbx_seq_one_letter_code
_entity_poly.pdbx_strand_id
1 'polypeptide(L)'
;MSGTLVSRRATIRMMESKEVVPLDVADQIAFTGKLTSGGVVTSHFRGGLSRATNFHVEINGSRGDLLLTNPVGYIGLGGFKLMGAEADETLHPISVPDDFGADDNVLTGNVKKLYELFASDLISGTRQSPTFGDAVKLHRLIHDVEHSAGVARNV
;
A
#
# COMPACT_ATOMS: atom_id res chain seq x y z
N MET A 1 9.27 -9.17 13.48
CA MET A 1 9.28 -8.26 12.32
C MET A 1 10.70 -7.77 12.13
N SER A 2 11.15 -7.54 10.90
CA SER A 2 12.45 -6.93 10.61
C SER A 2 12.29 -5.91 9.49
N GLY A 3 12.81 -4.71 9.69
CA GLY A 3 12.77 -3.59 8.76
C GLY A 3 14.17 -3.08 8.40
N THR A 4 14.27 -2.47 7.24
CA THR A 4 15.46 -1.80 6.71
C THR A 4 15.04 -0.50 6.06
N LEU A 5 15.59 0.61 6.56
CA LEU A 5 15.34 1.96 6.06
C LEU A 5 16.66 2.51 5.51
N VAL A 6 16.65 2.97 4.26
CA VAL A 6 17.84 3.52 3.58
C VAL A 6 17.45 4.79 2.84
N SER A 7 18.29 5.81 2.95
CA SER A 7 18.25 7.01 2.10
C SER A 7 19.27 6.83 0.97
N ARG A 8 18.80 6.47 -0.23
CA ARG A 8 19.65 6.33 -1.41
C ARG A 8 19.86 7.67 -2.12
N ARG A 9 18.85 8.54 -2.14
CA ARG A 9 18.95 9.88 -2.71
C ARG A 9 19.43 10.86 -1.64
N ALA A 10 20.44 11.66 -1.98
CA ALA A 10 20.96 12.70 -1.09
C ALA A 10 20.10 13.97 -1.08
N THR A 11 19.39 14.22 -2.18
CA THR A 11 18.63 15.46 -2.38
C THR A 11 17.33 15.21 -3.10
N ILE A 12 16.37 16.12 -2.94
CA ILE A 12 15.11 16.16 -3.67
C ILE A 12 14.90 17.54 -4.31
N ARG A 13 14.28 17.59 -5.49
CA ARG A 13 13.89 18.84 -6.14
C ARG A 13 12.44 19.17 -5.79
N MET A 14 12.21 20.32 -5.18
CA MET A 14 10.88 20.83 -4.89
C MET A 14 10.15 21.19 -6.18
N MET A 15 8.93 20.67 -6.37
CA MET A 15 8.20 20.84 -7.62
C MET A 15 7.82 22.30 -7.91
N GLU A 16 7.49 23.06 -6.87
CA GLU A 16 7.06 24.45 -6.97
C GLU A 16 8.26 25.40 -7.14
N SER A 17 9.14 25.48 -6.14
CA SER A 17 10.29 26.40 -6.14
C SER A 17 11.43 25.99 -7.07
N LYS A 18 11.46 24.74 -7.54
CA LYS A 18 12.58 24.10 -8.26
C LYS A 18 13.88 24.00 -7.48
N GLU A 19 13.89 24.40 -6.20
CA GLU A 19 15.04 24.27 -5.31
C GLU A 19 15.41 22.80 -5.11
N VAL A 20 16.71 22.54 -4.94
CA VAL A 20 17.23 21.22 -4.58
C VAL A 20 17.64 21.28 -3.12
N VAL A 21 16.94 20.51 -2.29
CA VAL A 21 17.15 20.46 -0.84
C VAL A 21 17.64 19.07 -0.42
N PRO A 22 18.36 18.94 0.71
CA PRO A 22 18.70 17.62 1.26
C PRO A 22 17.45 16.76 1.48
N LEU A 23 17.55 15.46 1.18
CA LEU A 23 16.51 14.50 1.53
C LEU A 23 16.86 13.88 2.88
N ASP A 24 16.06 14.18 3.90
CA ASP A 24 16.27 13.78 5.30
C ASP A 24 15.39 12.60 5.74
N VAL A 25 14.67 11.98 4.81
CA VAL A 25 13.84 10.80 5.03
C VAL A 25 14.33 9.59 4.22
N ALA A 26 14.01 8.39 4.68
CA ALA A 26 14.31 7.16 3.95
C ALA A 26 13.48 7.08 2.65
N ASP A 27 14.13 6.76 1.53
CA ASP A 27 13.47 6.58 0.23
C ASP A 27 13.44 5.11 -0.22
N GLN A 28 14.04 4.21 0.55
CA GLN A 28 13.84 2.77 0.49
C GLN A 28 13.43 2.29 1.88
N ILE A 29 12.25 1.70 1.98
CA ILE A 29 11.74 1.08 3.20
C ILE A 29 11.34 -0.34 2.85
N ALA A 30 12.05 -1.32 3.38
CA ALA A 30 11.72 -2.73 3.20
C ALA A 30 11.45 -3.36 4.56
N PHE A 31 10.43 -4.21 4.67
CA PHE A 31 10.20 -4.96 5.90
C PHE A 31 9.59 -6.34 5.63
N THR A 32 9.80 -7.22 6.60
CA THR A 32 9.19 -8.55 6.66
C THR A 32 8.55 -8.80 8.02
N GLY A 33 7.46 -9.55 8.03
CA GLY A 33 6.72 -9.88 9.25
C GLY A 33 5.92 -11.16 9.12
N LYS A 34 5.49 -11.70 10.26
CA LYS A 34 4.57 -12.82 10.34
C LYS A 34 3.24 -12.32 10.90
N LEU A 35 2.15 -12.57 10.19
CA LEU A 35 0.79 -12.30 10.65
C LEU A 35 0.43 -13.24 11.81
N THR A 36 -0.55 -12.87 12.62
CA THR A 36 -1.10 -13.76 13.67
C THR A 36 -1.66 -15.06 13.08
N SER A 37 -2.13 -15.04 11.84
CA SER A 37 -2.56 -16.22 11.08
C SER A 37 -1.41 -17.14 10.65
N GLY A 38 -0.16 -16.73 10.81
CA GLY A 38 1.04 -17.48 10.39
C GLY A 38 1.55 -17.13 8.99
N GLY A 39 0.79 -16.39 8.19
CA GLY A 39 1.23 -15.90 6.87
C GLY A 39 2.41 -14.93 6.97
N VAL A 40 3.24 -14.90 5.93
CA VAL A 40 4.40 -14.00 5.85
C VAL A 40 4.04 -12.80 4.99
N VAL A 41 4.43 -11.61 5.44
CA VAL A 41 4.36 -10.37 4.66
C VAL A 41 5.77 -9.92 4.36
N THR A 42 6.02 -9.57 3.09
CA THR A 42 7.21 -8.86 2.63
C THR A 42 6.75 -7.61 1.90
N SER A 43 7.36 -6.47 2.19
CA SER A 43 6.97 -5.19 1.59
C SER A 43 8.18 -4.34 1.28
N HIS A 44 8.12 -3.61 0.17
CA HIS A 44 9.13 -2.64 -0.23
C HIS A 44 8.45 -1.38 -0.74
N PHE A 45 8.66 -0.27 -0.04
CA PHE A 45 8.26 1.06 -0.45
C PHE A 45 9.49 1.79 -0.97
N ARG A 46 9.33 2.39 -2.15
CA ARG A 46 10.39 3.12 -2.84
C ARG A 46 9.91 4.50 -3.22
N GLY A 47 10.64 5.51 -2.79
CA GLY A 47 10.47 6.89 -3.25
C GLY A 47 10.94 7.09 -4.68
N GLY A 48 10.31 8.05 -5.37
CA GLY A 48 10.65 8.48 -6.73
C GLY A 48 10.05 7.61 -7.84
N LEU A 49 10.40 7.93 -9.09
CA LEU A 49 9.82 7.31 -10.27
C LEU A 49 10.53 6.00 -10.64
N SER A 50 9.76 4.99 -11.03
CA SER A 50 10.25 3.72 -11.56
C SER A 50 9.73 3.49 -12.98
N ARG A 51 10.61 3.01 -13.86
CA ARG A 51 10.25 2.53 -15.21
C ARG A 51 9.81 1.06 -15.22
N ALA A 52 9.96 0.36 -14.10
CA ALA A 52 9.65 -1.06 -13.95
C ALA A 52 8.38 -1.21 -13.08
N THR A 53 8.43 -2.09 -12.07
CA THR A 53 7.33 -2.29 -11.12
C THR A 53 7.08 -1.00 -10.31
N ASN A 54 5.82 -0.58 -10.26
CA ASN A 54 5.35 0.58 -9.49
C ASN A 54 4.48 0.12 -8.32
N PHE A 55 3.19 -0.12 -8.53
CA PHE A 55 2.33 -0.74 -7.53
C PHE A 55 2.12 -2.22 -7.87
N HIS A 56 2.39 -3.08 -6.89
CA HIS A 56 2.30 -4.52 -7.03
C HIS A 56 2.03 -5.14 -5.66
N VAL A 57 0.89 -5.82 -5.53
CA VAL A 57 0.51 -6.57 -4.33
C VAL A 57 0.09 -7.96 -4.77
N GLU A 58 0.77 -8.96 -4.23
CA GLU A 58 0.47 -10.37 -4.43
C GLU A 58 -0.03 -10.96 -3.12
N ILE A 59 -1.09 -11.76 -3.17
CA ILE A 59 -1.65 -12.47 -2.04
C ILE A 59 -1.76 -13.93 -2.44
N ASN A 60 -0.96 -14.79 -1.80
CA ASN A 60 -0.98 -16.22 -2.06
C ASN A 60 -1.77 -16.96 -0.98
N GLY A 61 -2.82 -17.64 -1.42
CA GLY A 61 -3.71 -18.43 -0.57
C GLY A 61 -3.59 -19.92 -0.82
N SER A 62 -4.20 -20.73 0.05
CA SER A 62 -4.25 -22.18 -0.13
C SER A 62 -5.17 -22.64 -1.26
N ARG A 63 -6.01 -21.75 -1.79
CA ARG A 63 -6.98 -22.05 -2.86
C ARG A 63 -6.71 -21.31 -4.16
N GLY A 64 -5.76 -20.37 -4.14
CA GLY A 64 -5.52 -19.50 -5.28
C GLY A 64 -4.75 -18.25 -4.88
N ASP A 65 -4.42 -17.48 -5.91
CA ASP A 65 -3.58 -16.29 -5.82
C ASP A 65 -4.33 -15.06 -6.35
N LEU A 66 -4.04 -13.90 -5.76
CA LEU A 66 -4.50 -12.61 -6.26
C LEU A 66 -3.29 -11.72 -6.57
N LEU A 67 -3.37 -11.01 -7.68
CA LEU A 67 -2.39 -10.01 -8.09
C LEU A 67 -3.09 -8.68 -8.39
N LEU A 68 -2.69 -7.63 -7.66
CA LEU A 68 -3.12 -6.26 -7.89
C LEU A 68 -1.94 -5.43 -8.41
N THR A 69 -2.10 -4.82 -9.58
CA THR A 69 -1.06 -3.99 -10.20
C THR A 69 -1.59 -2.64 -10.65
N ASN A 70 -0.72 -1.63 -10.65
CA ASN A 70 -1.02 -0.30 -11.18
C ASN A 70 0.27 0.38 -11.69
N PRO A 71 0.24 1.04 -12.87
CA PRO A 71 1.40 1.72 -13.44
C PRO A 71 1.91 2.88 -12.58
N VAL A 72 1.07 3.41 -11.67
CA VAL A 72 1.41 4.45 -10.71
C VAL A 72 1.64 3.81 -9.34
N GLY A 73 2.75 4.16 -8.67
CA GLY A 73 3.09 3.62 -7.34
C GLY A 73 2.27 4.22 -6.20
N TYR A 74 1.33 5.12 -6.50
CA TYR A 74 0.53 5.86 -5.54
C TYR A 74 -0.88 5.28 -5.45
N ILE A 75 -1.28 4.87 -4.24
CA ILE A 75 -2.61 4.33 -3.98
C ILE A 75 -3.65 5.43 -4.22
N GLY A 76 -4.67 5.12 -5.03
CA GLY A 76 -5.76 6.06 -5.35
C GLY A 76 -5.55 6.90 -6.62
N LEU A 77 -4.51 6.62 -7.41
CA LEU A 77 -4.31 7.19 -8.76
C LEU A 77 -4.16 6.08 -9.79
N GLY A 78 -4.68 6.26 -11.00
CA GLY A 78 -4.38 5.39 -12.15
C GLY A 78 -5.17 4.08 -12.29
N GLY A 79 -6.04 3.77 -11.32
CA GLY A 79 -6.87 2.54 -11.33
C GLY A 79 -6.02 1.27 -11.15
N PHE A 80 -6.66 0.17 -10.73
CA PHE A 80 -5.94 -1.09 -10.50
C PHE A 80 -6.39 -2.17 -11.48
N LYS A 81 -5.44 -2.98 -11.94
CA LYS A 81 -5.72 -4.23 -12.62
C LYS A 81 -5.70 -5.35 -11.58
N LEU A 82 -6.82 -6.05 -11.45
CA LEU A 82 -6.96 -7.25 -10.64
C LEU A 82 -6.84 -8.50 -11.51
N MET A 83 -6.00 -9.43 -11.08
CA MET A 83 -5.90 -10.77 -11.65
C MET A 83 -5.97 -11.82 -10.54
N GLY A 84 -6.38 -13.03 -10.88
CA GLY A 84 -6.33 -14.16 -9.98
C GLY A 84 -6.34 -15.50 -10.70
N ALA A 85 -6.16 -16.56 -9.93
CA ALA A 85 -6.24 -17.94 -10.37
C ALA A 85 -6.56 -18.82 -9.16
N GLU A 86 -7.37 -19.86 -9.38
CA GLU A 86 -7.60 -20.93 -8.42
C GLU A 86 -7.04 -22.27 -8.96
N ALA A 87 -6.75 -23.20 -8.06
CA ALA A 87 -6.30 -24.56 -8.39
C ALA A 87 -5.18 -24.63 -9.46
N ASP A 88 -5.48 -25.13 -10.67
CA ASP A 88 -4.57 -25.31 -11.80
C ASP A 88 -4.68 -24.22 -12.88
N GLU A 89 -5.43 -23.15 -12.61
CA GLU A 89 -5.60 -22.04 -13.53
C GLU A 89 -4.32 -21.23 -13.71
N THR A 90 -4.17 -20.66 -14.90
CA THR A 90 -3.21 -19.57 -15.11
C THR A 90 -3.84 -18.26 -14.69
N LEU A 91 -3.05 -17.38 -14.08
CA LEU A 91 -3.46 -16.04 -13.65
C LEU A 91 -4.18 -15.29 -14.78
N HIS A 92 -5.43 -14.91 -14.56
CA HIS A 92 -6.28 -14.25 -15.55
C HIS A 92 -6.99 -13.02 -14.94
N PRO A 93 -7.44 -12.06 -15.77
CA PRO A 93 -8.13 -10.87 -15.26
C PRO A 93 -9.42 -11.22 -14.53
N ILE A 94 -9.66 -10.59 -13.38
CA ILE A 94 -10.93 -10.67 -12.65
C ILE A 94 -11.68 -9.35 -12.85
N SER A 95 -12.92 -9.43 -13.30
CA SER A 95 -13.80 -8.25 -13.39
C SER A 95 -14.19 -7.80 -11.98
N VAL A 96 -13.92 -6.53 -11.67
CA VAL A 96 -14.39 -5.90 -10.44
C VAL A 96 -15.88 -5.53 -10.65
N PRO A 97 -16.80 -5.94 -9.76
CA PRO A 97 -18.21 -5.58 -9.90
C PRO A 97 -18.41 -4.07 -9.89
N ASP A 98 -19.41 -3.58 -10.62
CA ASP A 98 -19.65 -2.14 -10.83
C ASP A 98 -19.81 -1.35 -9.52
N ASP A 99 -20.40 -1.95 -8.48
CA ASP A 99 -20.57 -1.33 -7.15
C ASP A 99 -19.23 -1.06 -6.42
N PHE A 100 -18.15 -1.69 -6.89
CA PHE A 100 -16.77 -1.51 -6.44
C PHE A 100 -15.89 -0.81 -7.49
N GLY A 101 -16.48 -0.34 -8.59
CA GLY A 101 -15.81 0.45 -9.61
C GLY A 101 -15.33 1.79 -9.04
N ALA A 102 -14.30 2.36 -9.66
CA ALA A 102 -13.83 3.69 -9.29
C ALA A 102 -14.81 4.75 -9.81
N ASP A 103 -15.10 5.77 -9.00
CA ASP A 103 -15.79 6.97 -9.46
C ASP A 103 -14.99 7.66 -10.59
N ASP A 104 -15.67 8.46 -11.41
CA ASP A 104 -15.09 9.25 -12.52
C ASP A 104 -13.82 10.01 -12.09
N ASN A 105 -13.79 10.48 -10.84
CA ASN A 105 -12.59 10.97 -10.18
C ASN A 105 -12.22 10.06 -9.01
N VAL A 106 -11.18 9.23 -9.20
CA VAL A 106 -10.70 8.27 -8.20
C VAL A 106 -10.33 8.92 -6.87
N LEU A 107 -9.72 10.10 -6.89
CA LEU A 107 -9.29 10.80 -5.66
C LEU A 107 -10.49 11.26 -4.84
N THR A 108 -11.40 12.00 -5.49
CA THR A 108 -12.60 12.52 -4.83
C THR A 108 -13.54 11.39 -4.44
N GLY A 109 -13.62 10.33 -5.26
CA GLY A 109 -14.45 9.16 -5.00
C GLY A 109 -14.02 8.37 -3.77
N ASN A 110 -12.72 8.13 -3.60
CA ASN A 110 -12.21 7.46 -2.40
C ASN A 110 -12.56 8.23 -1.12
N VAL A 111 -12.44 9.55 -1.15
CA VAL A 111 -12.81 10.41 0.00
C VAL A 111 -14.32 10.36 0.23
N LYS A 112 -15.13 10.55 -0.84
CA LYS A 112 -16.59 10.47 -0.77
C LYS A 112 -17.06 9.15 -0.16
N LYS A 113 -16.55 8.02 -0.66
CA LYS A 113 -16.89 6.67 -0.17
C LYS A 113 -16.58 6.53 1.33
N LEU A 114 -15.42 7.02 1.79
CA LEU A 114 -15.08 6.99 3.21
C LEU A 114 -16.09 7.80 4.06
N TYR A 115 -16.50 8.98 3.59
CA TYR A 115 -17.52 9.79 4.27
C TYR A 115 -18.91 9.13 4.27
N GLU A 116 -19.27 8.42 3.19
CA GLU A 116 -20.51 7.62 3.15
C GLU A 116 -20.47 6.49 4.17
N LEU A 117 -19.33 5.81 4.36
CA LEU A 117 -19.17 4.79 5.41
C LEU A 117 -19.31 5.41 6.81
N PHE A 118 -18.70 6.57 7.06
CA PHE A 118 -18.88 7.28 8.35
C PHE A 118 -20.33 7.69 8.59
N ALA A 119 -21.00 8.22 7.57
CA ALA A 119 -22.41 8.62 7.68
C ALA A 119 -23.30 7.40 7.93
N SER A 120 -23.04 6.27 7.26
CA SER A 120 -23.76 5.01 7.49
C SER A 120 -23.58 4.52 8.93
N ASP A 121 -22.36 4.53 9.45
CA ASP A 121 -22.06 4.10 10.82
C ASP A 121 -22.79 5.00 11.84
N LEU A 122 -22.88 6.31 11.59
CA LEU A 122 -23.56 7.28 12.47
C LEU A 122 -25.09 7.20 12.41
N ILE A 123 -25.65 7.13 11.21
CA ILE A 123 -27.11 7.24 10.97
C ILE A 123 -27.80 5.89 11.17
N SER A 124 -27.16 4.82 10.71
CA SER A 124 -27.75 3.47 10.67
C SER A 124 -27.10 2.48 11.64
N GLY A 125 -26.10 2.91 12.41
CA GLY A 125 -25.43 2.07 13.41
C GLY A 125 -24.59 0.94 12.81
N THR A 126 -24.20 1.06 11.54
CA THR A 126 -23.26 0.12 10.90
C THR A 126 -21.85 0.29 11.46
N ARG A 127 -20.91 -0.57 11.05
CA ARG A 127 -19.51 -0.56 11.49
C ARG A 127 -18.57 -0.89 10.34
N GLN A 128 -18.72 -0.16 9.25
CA GLN A 128 -18.00 -0.39 8.01
C GLN A 128 -16.78 0.53 7.86
N SER A 129 -16.73 1.63 8.60
CA SER A 129 -15.59 2.56 8.53
C SER A 129 -14.42 2.15 9.44
N PRO A 130 -13.17 2.53 9.09
CA PRO A 130 -12.02 2.36 9.97
C PRO A 130 -12.19 3.12 11.28
N THR A 131 -11.73 2.53 12.38
CA THR A 131 -11.82 3.14 13.71
C THR A 131 -10.48 3.72 14.17
N PHE A 132 -10.49 4.51 15.25
CA PHE A 132 -9.25 4.95 15.89
C PHE A 132 -8.36 3.78 16.35
N GLY A 133 -8.97 2.65 16.72
CA GLY A 133 -8.23 1.43 17.06
C GLY A 133 -7.41 0.89 15.88
N ASP A 134 -7.90 1.05 14.65
CA ASP A 134 -7.19 0.63 13.45
C ASP A 134 -6.03 1.59 13.13
N ALA A 135 -6.22 2.89 13.36
CA ALA A 135 -5.14 3.87 13.29
C ALA A 135 -4.02 3.53 14.30
N VAL A 136 -4.35 3.18 15.54
CA VAL A 136 -3.35 2.79 16.55
C VAL A 136 -2.55 1.56 16.09
N LYS A 137 -3.20 0.54 15.51
CA LYS A 137 -2.49 -0.64 14.96
C LYS A 137 -1.53 -0.25 13.84
N LEU A 138 -1.97 0.60 12.90
CA LEU A 138 -1.14 1.09 11.80
C LEU A 138 0.08 1.86 12.31
N HIS A 139 -0.11 2.77 13.26
CA HIS A 139 0.98 3.55 13.83
C HIS A 139 1.98 2.69 14.63
N ARG A 140 1.52 1.65 15.33
CA ARG A 140 2.41 0.67 15.97
C ARG A 140 3.23 -0.10 14.95
N LEU A 141 2.61 -0.52 13.83
CA LEU A 141 3.34 -1.17 12.74
C LEU A 141 4.45 -0.26 12.19
N ILE A 142 4.15 1.01 11.93
CA ILE A 142 5.14 2.00 11.45
C ILE A 142 6.27 2.15 12.48
N HIS A 143 5.92 2.33 13.76
CA HIS A 143 6.89 2.43 14.84
C HIS A 143 7.81 1.19 14.91
N ASP A 144 7.25 -0.02 14.83
CA ASP A 144 8.01 -1.26 14.86
C ASP A 144 8.93 -1.38 13.63
N VAL A 145 8.48 -0.98 12.44
CA VAL A 145 9.32 -0.96 11.24
C VAL A 145 10.52 -0.03 11.42
N GLU A 146 10.28 1.19 11.91
CA GLU A 146 11.34 2.19 12.18
C GLU A 146 12.35 1.72 13.25
N HIS A 147 11.88 1.04 14.30
CA HIS A 147 12.72 0.62 15.44
C HIS A 147 13.32 -0.78 15.29
N SER A 148 12.83 -1.60 14.35
CA SER A 148 13.35 -2.94 14.11
C SER A 148 14.69 -2.97 13.37
N ALA A 149 15.25 -1.80 13.03
CA ALA A 149 16.47 -1.54 12.28
C ALA A 149 17.43 -2.75 12.25
N GLY A 150 17.24 -3.60 11.24
CA GLY A 150 18.31 -4.49 10.82
C GLY A 150 19.44 -3.58 10.36
N VAL A 151 20.50 -3.48 11.17
CA VAL A 151 21.70 -2.71 10.84
C VAL A 151 22.10 -3.08 9.42
N ALA A 152 22.08 -2.10 8.51
CA ALA A 152 22.57 -2.29 7.16
C ALA A 152 24.04 -2.71 7.26
N ARG A 153 24.31 -4.00 7.10
CA ARG A 153 25.67 -4.49 6.94
C ARG A 153 26.01 -4.24 5.48
N ASN A 154 26.93 -3.31 5.25
CA ASN A 154 27.57 -3.18 3.95
C ASN A 154 28.09 -4.57 3.55
N VAL A 155 27.65 -5.07 2.41
CA VAL A 155 28.27 -6.22 1.74
C VAL A 155 29.38 -5.69 0.85
#